data_AF-A0A060BLH7-F1
#
_entry.id   AF-A0A060BLH7-F1
#
_cell.length_a   1.000
_cell.length_b   1.000
_cell.length_c   1.000
_cell.angle_alpha   90.00
_cell.angle_beta   90.00
_cell.angle_gamma   90.00
#
_symmetry.space_group_name_H-M   'P 1'
#
loop_
_entity.id
_entity.type
_entity.pdbx_description
1 polymer ?
#
loop_
_entity_poly.entity_id
_entity_poly.type
_entity_poly.pdbx_seq_one_letter_code
_entity_poly.pdbx_strand_id
1 'polypeptide(L)' 'MTYWLDIGIDGFRVDAVPHIYEDEQLRDEPINPDSGVDSTNWNYLEHIYTKDQPETFELVTAGELTWT' A
#
# COMPACT_ATOMS: atom_id res chain seq x y z
N MET A 1 16.53 -4.53 -2.58
CA MET A 1 16.85 -5.15 -1.27
C MET A 1 18.24 -5.78 -1.26
N THR A 2 18.69 -6.42 -2.34
CA THR A 2 19.96 -7.16 -2.48
C THR A 2 21.18 -6.49 -1.84
N TYR A 3 21.47 -5.23 -2.14
CA TYR A 3 22.59 -4.49 -1.53
C TYR A 3 22.68 -4.61 0.00
N TRP A 4 21.55 -4.47 0.69
CA TRP A 4 21.48 -4.48 2.16
C TRP A 4 21.54 -5.91 2.74
N LEU A 5 21.00 -6.89 2.01
CA LEU A 5 21.13 -8.31 2.37
C LEU A 5 22.57 -8.79 2.19
N ASP A 6 23.25 -8.32 1.13
CA ASP A 6 24.64 -8.68 0.82
C ASP A 6 25.61 -8.22 1.92
N ILE A 7 25.27 -7.16 2.66
CA ILE A 7 26.06 -6.69 3.81
C ILE A 7 25.62 -7.29 5.15
N GLY A 8 24.71 -8.27 5.15
CA GLY A 8 24.39 -9.12 6.29
C GLY A 8 23.23 -8.67 7.17
N ILE A 9 22.28 -7.86 6.67
CA ILE A 9 21.04 -7.54 7.40
C ILE A 9 20.04 -8.70 7.27
N ASP A 10 19.36 -9.06 8.37
CA ASP A 10 18.48 -10.24 8.45
C ASP A 10 17.09 -10.08 7.80
N GLY A 11 16.72 -8.87 7.40
CA GLY A 11 15.43 -8.61 6.75
C GLY A 11 15.02 -7.14 6.75
N PHE A 12 13.80 -6.90 6.27
CA PHE A 12 13.23 -5.56 6.16
C PHE A 12 11.84 -5.50 6.79
N ARG A 13 11.58 -4.38 7.46
CA ARG A 13 10.21 -3.89 7.64
C ARG A 13 9.94 -2.92 6.49
N VAL A 14 8.95 -3.22 5.66
CA VAL A 14 8.51 -2.32 4.59
C VAL A 14 7.50 -1.35 5.18
N ASP A 15 7.74 -0.05 5.00
CA ASP A 15 6.82 1.00 5.47
C ASP A 15 5.69 1.23 4.47
N ALA A 16 4.55 1.73 4.98
CA ALA A 16 3.41 2.16 4.17
C ALA A 16 2.94 1.13 3.10
N VAL A 17 3.05 -0.17 3.39
CA VAL A 17 2.68 -1.26 2.46
C VAL A 17 1.31 -1.08 1.80
N PRO A 18 0.24 -0.64 2.50
CA PRO A 18 -1.05 -0.38 1.85
C PRO A 18 -1.03 0.58 0.66
N HIS A 19 0.01 1.40 0.50
CA HIS A 19 0.09 2.50 -0.45
C HIS A 19 1.03 2.21 -1.63
N ILE A 20 1.34 0.94 -1.91
CA ILE A 20 2.30 0.59 -2.97
C ILE A 20 1.71 0.78 -4.37
N TYR A 21 0.42 0.49 -4.53
CA TYR A 21 -0.30 0.60 -5.79
C TYR A 21 -1.53 1.50 -5.66
N GLU A 22 -1.87 2.13 -6.76
CA GLU A 22 -3.01 3.03 -6.93
C GLU A 22 -3.77 2.63 -8.22
N ASP A 23 -5.02 3.06 -8.36
CA ASP A 23 -5.86 2.78 -9.51
C ASP A 23 -5.28 3.36 -10.81
N GLU A 24 -5.08 2.51 -11.82
CA GLU A 24 -4.49 2.92 -13.10
C GLU A 24 -5.33 3.95 -13.88
N GLN A 25 -6.65 3.99 -13.61
CA GLN A 25 -7.55 4.92 -14.27
C GLN A 25 -7.63 6.30 -13.59
N LEU A 26 -6.94 6.47 -12.45
CA LEU A 26 -6.89 7.71 -11.67
C LEU A 26 -8.31 8.25 -11.36
N ARG A 27 -9.22 7.36 -10.96
CA ARG A 27 -10.60 7.71 -10.62
C ARG A 27 -10.67 8.48 -9.32
N ASP A 28 -11.65 9.38 -9.22
CA ASP A 28 -11.95 10.10 -7.97
C ASP A 28 -12.42 9.13 -6.89
N GLU A 29 -11.89 9.29 -5.67
CA GLU A 29 -12.33 8.52 -4.51
C GLU A 29 -13.68 9.03 -3.99
N PRO A 30 -14.58 8.12 -3.55
CA PRO A 30 -15.85 8.53 -2.98
C PRO A 30 -15.66 9.18 -1.60
N ILE A 31 -16.62 10.02 -1.20
CA ILE A 31 -16.67 10.59 0.15
C ILE A 31 -16.94 9.46 1.15
N ASN A 32 -16.18 9.43 2.25
CA ASN A 32 -16.44 8.54 3.37
C ASN A 32 -17.61 9.09 4.21
N PRO A 33 -18.79 8.44 4.20
CA PRO A 33 -19.99 8.93 4.87
C PRO A 33 -19.87 8.93 6.40
N ASP A 34 -18.99 8.11 6.95
CA ASP A 34 -18.81 7.92 8.39
C ASP A 34 -17.60 8.71 8.95
N SER A 35 -16.95 9.51 8.10
CA SER A 35 -15.70 10.19 8.46
C SER A 35 -15.88 11.27 9.52
N GLY A 36 -17.01 12.00 9.50
CA GLY A 36 -17.30 13.08 10.45
C GLY A 36 -16.30 14.25 10.42
N VAL A 37 -15.48 14.36 9.38
CA VAL A 37 -14.42 15.36 9.22
C VAL A 37 -14.68 16.28 8.02
N ASP A 38 -13.97 17.40 7.95
CA ASP A 38 -14.05 18.33 6.83
C ASP A 38 -13.27 17.86 5.61
N SER A 39 -13.52 18.49 4.45
CA SER A 39 -12.98 18.10 3.16
C SER A 39 -11.46 18.23 3.00
N THR A 40 -10.76 18.85 3.95
CA THR A 40 -9.29 18.96 3.93
C THR A 40 -8.61 17.84 4.71
N ASN A 41 -9.38 17.07 5.49
CA ASN A 41 -8.88 15.92 6.22
C ASN A 41 -8.74 14.71 5.30
N TRP A 42 -7.64 13.98 5.41
CA TRP A 42 -7.38 12.78 4.62
C TRP A 42 -8.54 11.76 4.76
N ASN A 43 -9.05 11.55 5.97
CA ASN A 43 -10.14 10.60 6.24
C ASN A 43 -11.50 11.00 5.63
N TYR A 44 -11.61 12.17 5.00
CA TYR A 44 -12.84 12.63 4.33
C TYR A 44 -13.24 11.72 3.16
N LEU A 45 -12.27 11.05 2.54
CA LEU A 45 -12.49 10.14 1.42
C LEU A 45 -12.37 8.68 1.87
N GLU A 46 -13.03 7.79 1.13
CA GLU A 46 -12.85 6.36 1.26
C GLU A 46 -11.77 5.93 0.26
N HIS A 47 -10.60 5.53 0.78
CA HIS A 47 -9.39 5.36 -0.02
C HIS A 47 -9.33 4.06 -0.85
N ILE A 48 -10.39 3.74 -1.58
CA ILE A 48 -10.55 2.50 -2.34
C ILE A 48 -9.65 2.42 -3.58
N TYR A 49 -9.10 3.55 -4.04
CA TYR A 49 -8.28 3.62 -5.25
C TYR A 49 -6.82 3.95 -4.97
N THR A 50 -6.48 4.40 -3.76
CA THR A 50 -5.10 4.75 -3.39
C THR A 50 -4.50 3.85 -2.31
N LYS A 51 -5.29 2.92 -1.78
CA LYS A 51 -4.84 1.95 -0.78
C LYS A 51 -5.32 0.54 -1.09
N ASP A 52 -4.57 -0.43 -0.58
CA ASP A 52 -4.97 -1.82 -0.46
C ASP A 52 -5.39 -2.45 -1.81
N GLN A 53 -4.78 -2.00 -2.91
CA GLN A 53 -5.03 -2.59 -4.24
C GLN A 53 -4.57 -4.07 -4.24
N PRO A 54 -5.26 -4.97 -4.97
CA PRO A 54 -4.94 -6.40 -5.01
C PRO A 54 -3.45 -6.70 -5.30
N GLU A 55 -2.84 -5.93 -6.19
CA GLU A 55 -1.43 -6.01 -6.60
C GLU A 55 -0.47 -5.82 -5.41
N THR A 56 -0.88 -5.05 -4.39
CA THR A 56 -0.12 -4.88 -3.15
C THR A 56 0.03 -6.21 -2.42
N PHE A 57 -1.07 -6.97 -2.32
CA PHE A 57 -1.05 -8.28 -1.67
C PHE A 57 -0.22 -9.27 -2.49
N GLU A 58 -0.40 -9.28 -3.82
CA GLU A 58 0.39 -10.11 -4.73
C GLU A 58 1.90 -9.86 -4.56
N LEU A 59 2.33 -8.59 -4.54
CA LEU A 59 3.72 -8.20 -4.35
C LEU A 59 4.28 -8.71 -3.01
N VAL A 60 3.53 -8.56 -1.92
CA VAL A 60 3.97 -9.02 -0.59
C VAL A 60 4.13 -10.54 -0.56
N THR A 61 3.17 -11.29 -1.09
CA THR A 61 3.26 -12.77 -1.16
C THR A 61 4.34 -13.26 -2.12
N ALA A 62 4.62 -12.55 -3.22
CA ALA A 62 5.71 -12.90 -4.13
C ALA A 62 7.09 -12.83 -3.44
N GLY A 63 7.24 -11.95 -2.44
CA GLY A 63 8.43 -11.89 -1.59
C GLY A 63 8.62 -13.14 -0.71
N GLU A 64 7.55 -13.86 -0.39
CA GLU A 64 7.60 -15.08 0.42
C GLU A 64 7.91 -16.34 -0.43
N LEU A 65 7.50 -16.37 -1.69
CA LEU A 65 7.59 -17.55 -2.57
C LEU A 65 8.95 -17.77 -3.26
N THR A 66 9.93 -16.88 -3.05
CA THR A 66 11.27 -16.99 -3.68
C THR A 66 12.33 -17.64 -2.79
N TRP A 67 11.94 -18.19 -1.64
CA TRP A 67 12.84 -18.82 -0.66
C TRP A 67 12.53 -20.30 -0.35
N THR A 68 11.81 -21.00 -1.24
CA THR A 68 11.72 -22.48 -1.26
C THR A 68 12.37 -23.03 -2.52
#